data_AF-A0A941ZSB1-F1
#
_entry.id   AF-A0A941ZSB1-F1
#
_cell.length_a   1.000
_cell.length_b   1.000
_cell.length_c   1.000
_cell.angle_alpha   90.00
_cell.angle_beta   90.00
_cell.angle_gamma   90.00
#
_symmetry.space_group_name_H-M   'P 1'
#
loop_
_entity.id
_entity.type
_entity.pdbx_description
1 polymer ?
#
loop_
_entity_poly.entity_id
_entity_poly.type
_entity_poly.pdbx_seq_one_letter_code
_entity_poly.pdbx_strand_id
1 'polypeptide(L)'
;MDKTQFESLDQMAEATAATLAQAGASAAFQLFKDKRFRKLAGFDRWSQTEQDRIFNELVVANLVLFMLVFEAPDLRVANESRDYLAGLKKRIPQAYVQNLRDLGIEARYLRDWEKLIDMRYEEYARDKHDVRAAAMELESTERSLNMESLSKIQMLVPVEAVAIGCHHHICRGETKGKDDLFKLILQTLARFYFEFRMKIEGIKTTPFTRAHLAVKRSLDRIRTKKKD
;
A
#
# COMPACT_ATOMS: atom_id res chain seq x y z
N MET A 1 -14.54 -32.12 18.01
CA MET A 1 -14.72 -31.71 16.60
C MET A 1 -14.32 -30.26 16.52
N ASP A 2 -13.18 -30.01 15.90
CA ASP A 2 -12.71 -28.65 15.60
C ASP A 2 -13.68 -28.07 14.56
N LYS A 3 -14.49 -27.08 14.93
CA LYS A 3 -15.37 -26.41 13.96
C LYS A 3 -14.45 -25.58 13.07
N THR A 4 -14.20 -26.04 11.85
CA THR A 4 -13.56 -25.20 10.83
C THR A 4 -14.31 -23.88 10.74
N GLN A 5 -13.60 -22.78 10.96
CA GLN A 5 -14.16 -21.42 11.03
C GLN A 5 -14.94 -21.01 9.75
N PHE A 6 -14.66 -21.68 8.63
CA PHE A 6 -15.29 -21.44 7.33
C PHE A 6 -15.83 -22.75 6.76
N GLU A 7 -16.96 -22.67 6.06
CA GLU A 7 -17.62 -23.82 5.42
C GLU A 7 -17.13 -24.03 3.98
N SER A 8 -16.48 -23.03 3.37
CA SER A 8 -15.89 -23.12 2.04
C SER A 8 -14.68 -22.19 1.85
N LEU A 9 -13.87 -22.46 0.82
CA LEU A 9 -12.77 -21.58 0.39
C LEU A 9 -13.28 -20.21 -0.08
N ASP A 10 -14.49 -20.15 -0.64
CA ASP A 10 -15.10 -18.90 -1.07
C ASP A 10 -15.47 -18.00 0.11
N GLN A 11 -16.09 -18.57 1.15
CA GLN A 11 -16.39 -17.83 2.38
C GLN A 11 -15.09 -17.31 3.04
N MET A 12 -14.04 -18.13 3.06
CA MET A 12 -12.73 -17.72 3.56
C MET A 12 -12.14 -16.58 2.72
N ALA A 13 -12.27 -16.63 1.40
CA ALA A 13 -11.78 -15.59 0.50
C ALA A 13 -12.52 -14.27 0.68
N GLU A 14 -13.85 -14.30 0.85
CA GLU A 14 -14.66 -13.10 1.16
C GLU A 14 -14.26 -12.47 2.48
N ALA A 15 -14.15 -13.27 3.55
CA ALA A 15 -13.73 -12.79 4.86
C ALA A 15 -12.30 -12.21 4.84
N THR A 16 -11.40 -12.85 4.10
CA THR A 16 -10.03 -12.38 3.90
C THR A 16 -10.02 -11.04 3.16
N ALA A 17 -10.77 -10.93 2.05
CA ALA A 17 -10.88 -9.71 1.28
C ALA A 17 -11.44 -8.54 2.10
N ALA A 18 -12.49 -8.78 2.89
CA ALA A 18 -13.06 -7.77 3.80
C ALA A 18 -12.05 -7.31 4.85
N THR A 19 -11.30 -8.26 5.44
CA THR A 19 -10.25 -7.94 6.43
C THR A 19 -9.14 -7.09 5.82
N LEU A 20 -8.70 -7.43 4.60
CA LEU A 20 -7.65 -6.68 3.89
C LEU A 20 -8.15 -5.29 3.49
N ALA A 21 -9.36 -5.17 2.96
CA ALA A 21 -10.00 -3.89 2.64
C ALA A 21 -10.05 -2.98 3.88
N GLN A 22 -10.51 -3.51 5.01
CA GLN A 22 -10.57 -2.77 6.28
C GLN A 22 -9.18 -2.39 6.80
N ALA A 23 -8.20 -3.29 6.67
CA ALA A 23 -6.82 -2.99 7.06
C ALA A 23 -6.23 -1.84 6.22
N GLY A 24 -6.49 -1.84 4.91
CA GLY A 24 -6.07 -0.77 4.00
C GLY A 24 -6.72 0.58 4.34
N ALA A 25 -8.04 0.59 4.56
CA ALA A 25 -8.77 1.79 4.97
C ALA A 25 -8.29 2.33 6.32
N SER A 26 -8.03 1.44 7.29
CA SER A 26 -7.49 1.82 8.59
C SER A 26 -6.08 2.40 8.46
N ALA A 27 -5.20 1.80 7.65
CA ALA A 27 -3.85 2.33 7.41
C ALA A 27 -3.89 3.73 6.77
N ALA A 28 -4.76 3.93 5.77
CA ALA A 28 -5.01 5.23 5.16
C ALA A 28 -5.49 6.27 6.19
N PHE A 29 -6.43 5.89 7.07
CA PHE A 29 -6.94 6.77 8.11
C PHE A 29 -5.85 7.18 9.12
N GLN A 30 -4.96 6.27 9.50
CA GLN A 30 -3.84 6.61 10.39
C GLN A 30 -2.86 7.62 9.77
N LEU A 31 -2.60 7.54 8.46
CA LEU A 31 -1.79 8.55 7.77
C LEU A 31 -2.54 9.86 7.62
N PHE A 32 -3.83 9.82 7.27
CA PHE A 32 -4.67 11.00 7.09
C PHE A 32 -4.78 11.88 8.35
N LYS A 33 -4.81 11.26 9.53
CA LYS A 33 -4.82 11.98 10.82
C LYS A 33 -3.45 12.42 11.30
N ASP A 34 -2.36 11.96 10.68
CA ASP A 34 -1.01 12.29 11.10
C ASP A 34 -0.73 13.80 10.90
N LYS A 35 -0.27 14.46 11.97
CA LYS A 35 -0.07 15.91 11.96
C LYS A 35 0.99 16.34 10.94
N ARG A 36 2.03 15.53 10.76
CA ARG A 36 3.11 15.82 9.81
C ARG A 36 2.59 15.66 8.38
N PHE A 37 1.84 14.61 8.10
CA PHE A 37 1.18 14.42 6.80
C PHE A 37 0.25 15.58 6.48
N ARG A 38 -0.66 15.95 7.39
CA ARG A 38 -1.60 17.07 7.18
C ARG A 38 -0.89 18.38 6.89
N LYS A 39 0.19 18.68 7.61
CA LYS A 39 1.03 19.86 7.37
C LYS A 39 1.69 19.82 5.99
N LEU A 40 2.32 18.69 5.63
CA LEU A 40 3.02 18.53 4.35
C LEU A 40 2.07 18.54 3.15
N ALA A 41 0.86 17.99 3.31
CA ALA A 41 -0.18 18.01 2.30
C ALA A 41 -0.95 19.34 2.24
N GLY A 42 -0.67 20.28 3.16
CA GLY A 42 -1.25 21.62 3.16
C GLY A 42 -2.73 21.67 3.52
N PHE A 43 -3.22 20.77 4.36
CA PHE A 43 -4.65 20.63 4.68
C PHE A 43 -5.30 21.91 5.18
N ASP A 44 -4.53 22.75 5.88
CA ASP A 44 -4.97 24.04 6.41
C ASP A 44 -5.48 25.00 5.32
N ARG A 45 -5.11 24.75 4.06
CA ARG A 45 -5.48 25.57 2.89
C ARG A 45 -6.56 24.93 2.02
N TRP A 46 -6.95 23.68 2.33
CA TRP A 46 -7.82 22.89 1.49
C TRP A 46 -9.23 22.79 2.07
N SER A 47 -10.23 22.85 1.19
CA SER A 47 -11.62 22.58 1.54
C SER A 47 -11.78 21.14 2.04
N GLN A 48 -12.88 20.88 2.74
CA GLN A 48 -13.20 19.52 3.19
C GLN A 48 -13.25 18.53 2.02
N THR A 49 -13.84 18.93 0.90
CA THR A 49 -13.92 18.11 -0.32
C THR A 49 -12.55 17.69 -0.84
N GLU A 50 -11.56 18.59 -0.79
CA GLU A 50 -10.20 18.26 -1.23
C GLU A 50 -9.49 17.37 -0.21
N GLN A 51 -9.74 17.56 1.09
CA GLN A 51 -9.25 16.64 2.12
C GLN A 51 -9.86 15.24 1.94
N ASP A 52 -11.16 15.13 1.65
CA ASP A 52 -11.84 13.86 1.40
C ASP A 52 -11.29 13.17 0.14
N ARG A 53 -11.00 13.94 -0.93
CA ARG A 53 -10.32 13.40 -2.12
C ARG A 53 -8.96 12.82 -1.77
N ILE A 54 -8.14 13.54 -0.98
CA ILE A 54 -6.83 13.04 -0.53
C ILE A 54 -6.99 11.76 0.28
N PHE A 55 -7.99 11.69 1.16
CA PHE A 55 -8.29 10.46 1.89
C PHE A 55 -8.63 9.30 0.95
N ASN A 56 -9.43 9.55 -0.08
CA ASN A 56 -9.78 8.53 -1.07
C ASN A 56 -8.53 8.00 -1.79
N GLU A 57 -7.60 8.88 -2.22
CA GLU A 57 -6.33 8.45 -2.83
C GLU A 57 -5.48 7.59 -1.87
N LEU A 58 -5.47 7.90 -0.57
CA LEU A 58 -4.78 7.09 0.43
C LEU A 58 -5.40 5.70 0.58
N VAL A 59 -6.73 5.61 0.60
CA VAL A 59 -7.43 4.31 0.70
C VAL A 59 -7.14 3.48 -0.54
N VAL A 60 -7.34 4.04 -1.73
CA VAL A 60 -7.12 3.33 -2.99
C VAL A 60 -5.67 2.86 -3.12
N ALA A 61 -4.69 3.69 -2.72
CA ALA A 61 -3.29 3.29 -2.69
C ALA A 61 -3.06 2.01 -1.87
N ASN A 62 -3.66 1.89 -0.67
CA ASN A 62 -3.53 0.69 0.16
C ASN A 62 -4.23 -0.53 -0.45
N LEU A 63 -5.40 -0.36 -1.09
CA LEU A 63 -6.11 -1.45 -1.76
C LEU A 63 -5.30 -1.97 -2.96
N VAL A 64 -4.82 -1.06 -3.81
CA VAL A 64 -4.02 -1.39 -4.99
C VAL A 64 -2.68 -2.03 -4.59
N LEU A 65 -2.08 -1.61 -3.47
CA LEU A 65 -0.87 -2.25 -2.95
C LEU A 65 -1.09 -3.76 -2.67
N PHE A 66 -2.21 -4.15 -2.07
CA PHE A 66 -2.52 -5.58 -1.91
C PHE A 66 -2.62 -6.31 -3.25
N MET A 67 -3.34 -5.71 -4.19
CA MET A 67 -3.55 -6.26 -5.53
C MET A 67 -2.22 -6.49 -6.25
N LEU A 68 -1.32 -5.49 -6.27
CA LEU A 68 -0.03 -5.59 -6.95
C LEU A 68 0.91 -6.60 -6.28
N VAL A 69 0.82 -6.76 -4.96
CA VAL A 69 1.65 -7.74 -4.24
C VAL A 69 1.17 -9.17 -4.47
N PHE A 70 -0.13 -9.41 -4.60
CA PHE A 70 -0.66 -10.73 -4.96
C PHE A 70 -0.26 -11.17 -6.36
N GLU A 71 0.02 -10.21 -7.23
CA GLU A 71 0.54 -10.45 -8.58
C GLU A 71 2.07 -10.47 -8.66
N ALA A 72 2.76 -10.19 -7.56
CA ALA A 72 4.21 -10.07 -7.58
C ALA A 72 4.85 -11.44 -7.85
N PRO A 73 5.69 -11.58 -8.90
CA PRO A 73 6.29 -12.86 -9.25
C PRO A 73 7.24 -13.38 -8.17
N ASP A 74 7.84 -12.47 -7.42
CA ASP A 74 8.77 -12.74 -6.32
C ASP A 74 8.08 -13.06 -4.99
N LEU A 75 6.74 -13.04 -4.93
CA LEU A 75 5.98 -13.43 -3.74
C LEU A 75 6.24 -14.92 -3.41
N ARG A 76 6.71 -15.18 -2.19
CA ARG A 76 7.13 -16.51 -1.73
C ARG A 76 5.97 -17.29 -1.11
N VAL A 77 5.10 -17.81 -1.97
CA VAL A 77 3.95 -18.65 -1.58
C VAL A 77 3.92 -19.94 -2.40
N ALA A 78 3.28 -20.97 -1.87
CA ALA A 78 3.04 -22.21 -2.62
C ALA A 78 2.17 -21.92 -3.85
N ASN A 79 2.35 -22.69 -4.94
CA ASN A 79 1.62 -22.47 -6.19
C ASN A 79 0.10 -22.57 -6.00
N GLU A 80 -0.37 -23.51 -5.18
CA GLU A 80 -1.79 -23.65 -4.81
C GLU A 80 -2.36 -22.39 -4.13
N SER A 81 -1.53 -21.65 -3.40
CA SER A 81 -1.91 -20.38 -2.79
C SER A 81 -1.93 -19.23 -3.78
N ARG A 82 -1.25 -19.32 -4.93
CA ARG A 82 -1.24 -18.25 -5.94
C ARG A 82 -2.60 -18.05 -6.56
N ASP A 83 -3.31 -19.13 -6.90
CA ASP A 83 -4.66 -19.05 -7.47
C ASP A 83 -5.65 -18.43 -6.47
N TYR A 84 -5.53 -18.81 -5.19
CA TYR A 84 -6.30 -18.19 -4.11
C TYR A 84 -6.04 -16.69 -3.99
N LEU A 85 -4.77 -16.26 -3.96
CA LEU A 85 -4.40 -14.84 -3.88
C LEU A 85 -4.82 -14.05 -5.13
N ALA A 86 -4.71 -14.65 -6.31
CA ALA A 86 -5.21 -14.06 -7.55
C ALA A 86 -6.73 -13.85 -7.51
N GLY A 87 -7.47 -14.76 -6.88
CA GLY A 87 -8.89 -14.60 -6.60
C GLY A 87 -9.18 -13.43 -5.65
N LEU A 88 -8.37 -13.26 -4.60
CA LEU A 88 -8.52 -12.16 -3.64
C LEU A 88 -8.34 -10.78 -4.26
N LYS A 89 -7.46 -10.64 -5.27
CA LYS A 89 -7.25 -9.37 -5.98
C LYS A 89 -8.56 -8.72 -6.42
N LYS A 90 -9.50 -9.51 -6.98
CA LYS A 90 -10.80 -9.00 -7.46
C LYS A 90 -11.79 -8.78 -6.32
N ARG A 91 -11.69 -9.57 -5.25
CA ARG A 91 -12.61 -9.50 -4.11
C ARG A 91 -12.32 -8.33 -3.15
N ILE A 92 -11.06 -7.88 -3.05
CA ILE A 92 -10.69 -6.77 -2.15
C ILE A 92 -11.41 -5.46 -2.49
N PRO A 93 -11.39 -4.96 -3.76
CA PRO A 93 -12.16 -3.79 -4.13
C PRO A 93 -13.66 -3.94 -3.86
N GLN A 94 -14.23 -5.10 -4.20
CA GLN A 94 -15.65 -5.40 -3.99
C GLN A 94 -16.02 -5.36 -2.50
N ALA A 95 -15.18 -5.95 -1.64
CA ALA A 95 -15.40 -5.94 -0.20
C ALA A 95 -15.35 -4.52 0.37
N TYR A 96 -14.44 -3.66 -0.11
CA TYR A 96 -14.41 -2.25 0.30
C TYR A 96 -15.67 -1.50 -0.12
N VAL A 97 -16.11 -1.67 -1.37
CA VAL A 97 -17.35 -1.05 -1.88
C VAL A 97 -18.59 -1.57 -1.14
N GLN A 98 -18.61 -2.85 -0.79
CA GLN A 98 -19.68 -3.43 0.02
C GLN A 98 -19.70 -2.82 1.43
N ASN A 99 -18.55 -2.65 2.08
CA ASN A 99 -18.48 -1.96 3.37
C ASN A 99 -19.03 -0.53 3.28
N LEU A 100 -18.75 0.22 2.20
CA LEU A 100 -19.33 1.55 1.98
C LEU A 100 -20.85 1.51 1.80
N ARG A 101 -21.36 0.51 1.06
CA ARG A 101 -22.79 0.28 0.90
C ARG A 101 -23.48 0.03 2.25
N ASP A 102 -22.87 -0.80 3.10
CA ASP A 102 -23.39 -1.15 4.41
C ASP A 102 -23.40 0.05 5.37
N LEU A 103 -22.51 1.03 5.15
CA LEU A 103 -22.51 2.33 5.83
C LEU A 103 -23.54 3.32 5.29
N GLY A 104 -24.33 2.93 4.27
CA GLY A 104 -25.39 3.76 3.70
C GLY A 104 -24.94 4.73 2.61
N ILE A 105 -23.76 4.54 2.01
CA ILE A 105 -23.31 5.37 0.88
C ILE A 105 -24.18 5.12 -0.36
N GLU A 106 -24.62 6.20 -1.00
CA GLU A 106 -25.49 6.14 -2.17
C GLU A 106 -24.83 5.40 -3.36
N ALA A 107 -25.63 4.66 -4.12
CA ALA A 107 -25.17 3.83 -5.24
C ALA A 107 -24.40 4.59 -6.34
N ARG A 108 -24.63 5.90 -6.51
CA ARG A 108 -23.83 6.73 -7.44
C ARG A 108 -22.36 6.80 -7.01
N TYR A 109 -22.10 6.99 -5.71
CA TYR A 109 -20.75 7.10 -5.18
C TYR A 109 -20.06 5.74 -5.11
N LEU A 110 -20.81 4.66 -4.91
CA LEU A 110 -20.26 3.30 -5.01
C LEU A 110 -19.67 3.02 -6.40
N ARG A 111 -20.36 3.43 -7.47
CA ARG A 111 -19.86 3.31 -8.85
C ARG A 111 -18.62 4.17 -9.10
N ASP A 112 -18.57 5.36 -8.52
CA ASP A 112 -17.38 6.22 -8.59
C ASP A 112 -16.18 5.57 -7.90
N TRP A 113 -16.39 4.88 -6.77
CA TRP A 113 -15.36 4.13 -6.06
C TRP A 113 -14.85 2.93 -6.87
N GLU A 114 -15.74 2.13 -7.46
CA GLU A 114 -15.36 1.02 -8.35
C GLU A 114 -14.45 1.53 -9.48
N LYS A 115 -14.91 2.58 -10.17
CA LYS A 115 -14.15 3.21 -11.25
C LYS A 115 -12.80 3.75 -10.77
N LEU A 116 -12.77 4.43 -9.62
CA LEU A 116 -11.54 5.01 -9.07
C LEU A 116 -10.50 3.92 -8.75
N ILE A 117 -10.92 2.83 -8.11
CA ILE A 117 -10.01 1.72 -7.77
C ILE A 117 -9.45 1.08 -9.04
N ASP A 118 -10.30 0.81 -10.03
CA ASP A 118 -9.88 0.21 -11.29
C ASP A 118 -8.89 1.11 -12.05
N MET A 119 -9.21 2.40 -12.20
CA MET A 119 -8.32 3.37 -12.86
C MET A 119 -6.96 3.44 -12.16
N ARG A 120 -6.92 3.49 -10.82
CA ARG A 120 -5.65 3.56 -10.08
C ARG A 120 -4.87 2.26 -10.14
N TYR A 121 -5.54 1.11 -10.14
CA TYR A 121 -4.87 -0.17 -10.36
C TYR A 121 -4.18 -0.22 -11.72
N GLU A 122 -4.89 0.13 -12.80
CA GLU A 122 -4.33 0.14 -14.16
C GLU A 122 -3.17 1.11 -14.32
N GLU A 123 -3.27 2.30 -13.72
CA GLU A 123 -2.22 3.29 -13.69
C GLU A 123 -0.96 2.75 -12.98
N TYR A 124 -1.08 2.32 -11.72
CA TYR A 124 0.09 1.91 -10.94
C TYR A 124 0.68 0.59 -11.45
N ALA A 125 -0.14 -0.28 -12.05
CA ALA A 125 0.33 -1.51 -12.68
C ALA A 125 1.20 -1.25 -13.91
N ARG A 126 0.86 -0.24 -14.73
CA ARG A 126 1.66 0.15 -15.90
C ARG A 126 3.02 0.72 -15.51
N ASP A 127 3.04 1.54 -14.46
CA ASP A 127 4.25 2.23 -14.00
C ASP A 127 5.31 1.27 -13.41
N LYS A 128 4.96 0.02 -13.10
CA LYS A 128 5.89 -0.97 -12.52
C LYS A 128 7.17 -1.16 -13.35
N HIS A 129 7.07 -1.11 -14.68
CA HIS A 129 8.23 -1.29 -15.56
C HIS A 129 9.18 -0.10 -15.48
N ASP A 130 8.65 1.12 -15.50
CA ASP A 130 9.41 2.35 -15.43
C ASP A 130 10.05 2.53 -14.04
N VAL A 131 9.31 2.21 -12.99
CA VAL A 131 9.81 2.21 -11.60
C VAL A 131 10.98 1.25 -11.46
N ARG A 132 10.84 0.02 -11.98
CA ARG A 132 11.93 -0.97 -11.94
C ARG A 132 13.15 -0.49 -12.74
N ALA A 133 12.95 0.08 -13.92
CA ALA A 133 14.03 0.57 -14.76
C ALA A 133 14.80 1.72 -14.07
N ALA A 134 14.08 2.68 -13.50
CA ALA A 134 14.67 3.79 -12.76
C ALA A 134 15.44 3.33 -11.52
N ALA A 135 14.91 2.36 -10.76
CA ALA A 135 15.60 1.79 -9.61
C ALA A 135 16.89 1.03 -10.02
N MET A 136 16.86 0.33 -11.15
CA MET A 136 18.05 -0.34 -11.70
C MET A 136 19.12 0.66 -12.14
N GLU A 137 18.73 1.76 -12.80
CA GLU A 137 19.65 2.82 -13.22
C GLU A 137 20.33 3.47 -12.01
N LEU A 138 19.55 3.83 -10.98
CA LEU A 138 20.07 4.41 -9.73
C LEU A 138 21.04 3.45 -9.03
N GLU A 139 20.66 2.19 -8.83
CA GLU A 139 21.53 1.20 -8.18
C GLU A 139 22.82 0.99 -8.99
N SER A 140 22.73 0.94 -10.33
CA SER A 140 23.89 0.78 -11.22
C SER A 140 24.87 1.96 -11.18
N THR A 141 24.37 3.14 -10.84
CA THR A 141 25.20 4.35 -10.70
C THR A 141 25.97 4.34 -9.39
N GLU A 142 25.39 3.79 -8.32
CA GLU A 142 26.01 3.73 -7.00
C GLU A 142 26.88 2.47 -6.80
N ARG A 143 26.51 1.34 -7.42
CA ARG A 143 27.09 0.01 -7.21
C ARG A 143 26.95 -0.90 -8.44
N SER A 144 27.71 -1.98 -8.51
CA SER A 144 27.47 -3.02 -9.52
C SER A 144 26.18 -3.79 -9.23
N LEU A 145 25.34 -3.95 -10.24
CA LEU A 145 24.13 -4.77 -10.14
C LEU A 145 24.51 -6.24 -9.91
N ASN A 146 23.86 -6.86 -8.94
CA ASN A 146 23.99 -8.28 -8.64
C ASN A 146 22.62 -8.89 -8.35
N MET A 147 22.56 -10.22 -8.19
CA MET A 147 21.28 -10.91 -7.96
C MET A 147 20.56 -10.44 -6.69
N GLU A 148 21.31 -10.05 -5.65
CA GLU A 148 20.73 -9.54 -4.41
C GLU A 148 20.10 -8.17 -4.62
N SER A 149 20.76 -7.25 -5.31
CA SER A 149 20.21 -5.91 -5.59
C SER A 149 19.02 -5.97 -6.54
N LEU A 150 19.06 -6.80 -7.59
CA LEU A 150 17.92 -7.02 -8.47
C LEU A 150 16.70 -7.61 -7.73
N SER A 151 16.94 -8.54 -6.81
CA SER A 151 15.88 -9.12 -5.97
C SER A 151 15.26 -8.07 -5.04
N LYS A 152 16.08 -7.22 -4.42
CA LYS A 152 15.60 -6.11 -3.57
C LYS A 152 14.78 -5.10 -4.37
N ILE A 153 15.24 -4.71 -5.56
CA ILE A 153 14.50 -3.82 -6.46
C ILE A 153 13.14 -4.43 -6.78
N GLN A 154 13.12 -5.67 -7.29
CA GLN A 154 11.88 -6.36 -7.66
C GLN A 154 10.88 -6.43 -6.51
N MET A 155 11.36 -6.69 -5.29
CA MET A 155 10.54 -6.73 -4.08
C MET A 155 9.94 -5.36 -3.73
N LEU A 156 10.55 -4.23 -4.09
CA LEU A 156 10.07 -2.89 -3.75
C LEU A 156 9.20 -2.24 -4.84
N VAL A 157 9.21 -2.77 -6.06
CA VAL A 157 8.42 -2.23 -7.19
C VAL A 157 6.95 -1.95 -6.83
N PRO A 158 6.19 -2.87 -6.18
CA PRO A 158 4.78 -2.60 -5.89
C PRO A 158 4.57 -1.39 -4.97
N VAL A 159 5.42 -1.23 -3.96
CA VAL A 159 5.28 -0.12 -3.01
C VAL A 159 5.75 1.20 -3.62
N GLU A 160 6.81 1.19 -4.43
CA GLU A 160 7.32 2.36 -5.10
C GLU A 160 6.31 2.89 -6.14
N ALA A 161 5.74 2.01 -6.97
CA ALA A 161 4.72 2.39 -7.95
C ALA A 161 3.49 3.02 -7.29
N VAL A 162 2.97 2.40 -6.22
CA VAL A 162 1.82 2.94 -5.47
C VAL A 162 2.19 4.26 -4.79
N ALA A 163 3.37 4.39 -4.20
CA ALA A 163 3.79 5.63 -3.53
C ALA A 163 3.95 6.79 -4.51
N ILE A 164 4.53 6.54 -5.68
CA ILE A 164 4.68 7.53 -6.76
C ILE A 164 3.30 7.99 -7.24
N GLY A 165 2.44 7.04 -7.61
CA GLY A 165 1.10 7.35 -8.09
C GLY A 165 0.23 8.06 -7.04
N CYS A 166 0.22 7.58 -5.80
CA CYS A 166 -0.50 8.22 -4.70
C CYS A 166 -0.01 9.65 -4.46
N HIS A 167 1.31 9.87 -4.42
CA HIS A 167 1.89 11.20 -4.29
C HIS A 167 1.52 12.11 -5.47
N HIS A 168 1.57 11.58 -6.70
CA HIS A 168 1.16 12.31 -7.90
C HIS A 168 -0.29 12.79 -7.78
N HIS A 169 -1.23 11.91 -7.41
CA HIS A 169 -2.65 12.26 -7.28
C HIS A 169 -2.95 13.18 -6.11
N ILE A 170 -2.31 12.98 -4.95
CA ILE A 170 -2.44 13.91 -3.82
C ILE A 170 -2.01 15.31 -4.25
N CYS A 171 -0.92 15.40 -5.02
CA CYS A 171 -0.36 16.65 -5.51
C CYS A 171 -1.01 17.18 -6.79
N ARG A 172 -1.99 16.48 -7.38
CA ARG A 172 -2.59 16.81 -8.69
C ARG A 172 -1.53 16.96 -9.80
N GLY A 173 -0.49 16.15 -9.75
CA GLY A 173 0.66 16.20 -10.66
C GLY A 173 1.73 17.24 -10.31
N GLU A 174 1.46 18.18 -9.40
CA GLU A 174 2.43 19.20 -8.99
C GLU A 174 3.34 18.69 -7.86
N THR A 175 4.28 17.81 -8.21
CA THR A 175 5.16 17.12 -7.25
C THR A 175 6.42 17.90 -6.85
N LYS A 176 6.79 18.94 -7.61
CA LYS A 176 8.01 19.73 -7.38
C LYS A 176 8.01 20.38 -5.99
N GLY A 177 9.08 20.15 -5.22
CA GLY A 177 9.24 20.71 -3.87
C GLY A 177 8.44 19.98 -2.78
N LYS A 178 7.81 18.83 -3.10
CA LYS A 178 7.02 18.03 -2.16
C LYS A 178 7.69 16.70 -1.78
N ASP A 179 9.02 16.63 -1.92
CA ASP A 179 9.80 15.40 -1.67
C ASP A 179 9.60 14.83 -0.26
N ASP A 180 9.39 15.70 0.73
CA ASP A 180 9.16 15.25 2.11
C ASP A 180 7.77 14.63 2.31
N LEU A 181 6.77 15.06 1.54
CA LEU A 181 5.47 14.40 1.50
C LEU A 181 5.59 13.02 0.84
N PHE A 182 6.27 12.94 -0.30
CA PHE A 182 6.57 11.67 -0.96
C PHE A 182 7.29 10.68 -0.04
N LYS A 183 8.38 11.11 0.63
CA LYS A 183 9.13 10.26 1.57
C LYS A 183 8.24 9.74 2.69
N LEU A 184 7.34 10.57 3.23
CA LEU A 184 6.43 10.15 4.29
C LEU A 184 5.41 9.11 3.79
N ILE A 185 4.85 9.32 2.59
CA ILE A 185 3.92 8.37 1.94
C ILE A 185 4.65 7.03 1.70
N LEU A 186 5.82 7.07 1.07
CA LEU A 186 6.63 5.88 0.78
C LEU A 186 7.01 5.14 2.06
N GLN A 187 7.46 5.83 3.10
CA GLN A 187 7.80 5.20 4.39
C GLN A 187 6.60 4.50 5.03
N THR A 188 5.42 5.13 4.96
CA THR A 188 4.19 4.59 5.54
C THR A 188 3.72 3.36 4.77
N LEU A 189 3.65 3.46 3.44
CA LEU A 189 3.28 2.34 2.58
C LEU A 189 4.29 1.20 2.67
N ALA A 190 5.60 1.48 2.70
CA ALA A 190 6.64 0.47 2.88
C ALA A 190 6.50 -0.27 4.20
N ARG A 191 6.22 0.45 5.29
CA ARG A 191 5.98 -0.19 6.58
C ARG A 191 4.77 -1.12 6.53
N PHE A 192 3.65 -0.64 5.99
CA PHE A 192 2.43 -1.44 5.85
C PHE A 192 2.65 -2.67 4.97
N TYR A 193 3.31 -2.47 3.83
CA TYR A 193 3.77 -3.49 2.90
C TYR A 193 4.57 -4.59 3.60
N PHE A 194 5.63 -4.24 4.33
CA PHE A 194 6.45 -5.21 5.06
C PHE A 194 5.65 -5.97 6.11
N GLU A 195 4.81 -5.28 6.90
CA GLU A 195 4.01 -5.91 7.95
C GLU A 195 3.04 -6.96 7.39
N PHE A 196 2.47 -6.73 6.20
CA PHE A 196 1.53 -7.66 5.59
C PHE A 196 2.23 -8.75 4.76
N ARG A 197 3.23 -8.40 3.93
CA ARG A 197 3.93 -9.38 3.08
C ARG A 197 4.59 -10.48 3.90
N MET A 198 5.20 -10.11 5.03
CA MET A 198 5.79 -11.08 5.97
C MET A 198 4.78 -12.08 6.52
N LYS A 199 3.53 -11.65 6.76
CA LYS A 199 2.47 -12.55 7.23
C LYS A 199 2.05 -13.53 6.13
N ILE A 200 2.00 -13.07 4.89
CA ILE A 200 1.58 -13.89 3.74
C ILE A 200 2.63 -14.89 3.33
N GLU A 201 3.91 -14.50 3.31
CA GLU A 201 5.02 -15.42 3.04
C GLU A 201 5.27 -16.40 4.20
N GLY A 202 4.47 -16.36 5.27
CA GLY A 202 4.61 -17.26 6.42
C GLY A 202 5.92 -17.06 7.19
N ILE A 203 6.64 -15.97 6.94
CA ILE A 203 7.90 -15.69 7.61
C ILE A 203 7.58 -15.25 9.04
N LYS A 204 7.91 -16.10 10.02
CA LYS A 204 7.83 -15.74 11.44
C LYS A 204 8.63 -14.45 11.65
N THR A 205 7.94 -13.37 12.05
CA THR A 205 8.61 -12.14 12.49
C THR A 205 9.46 -12.48 13.71
N THR A 206 10.75 -12.73 13.49
CA THR A 206 11.67 -13.04 14.56
C THR A 206 11.80 -11.82 15.49
N PRO A 207 12.06 -12.03 16.80
CA PRO A 207 12.33 -10.93 17.73
C PRO A 207 13.40 -9.96 17.19
N PHE A 208 14.33 -10.48 16.39
CA PHE A 208 15.38 -9.72 15.72
C PHE A 208 14.87 -8.78 14.61
N THR A 209 13.92 -9.20 13.76
CA THR A 209 13.33 -8.31 12.75
C THR A 209 12.47 -7.22 13.39
N ARG A 210 11.77 -7.52 14.49
CA ARG A 210 11.07 -6.50 15.30
C ARG A 210 12.03 -5.57 16.02
N ALA A 211 13.13 -6.08 16.57
CA ALA A 211 14.18 -5.28 17.20
C ALA A 211 14.88 -4.37 16.17
N HIS A 212 15.15 -4.86 14.97
CA HIS A 212 15.74 -4.06 13.89
C HIS A 212 14.79 -2.94 13.44
N LEU A 213 13.49 -3.24 13.30
CA LEU A 213 12.46 -2.22 13.04
C LEU A 213 12.32 -1.23 14.22
N ALA A 214 12.45 -1.67 15.47
CA ALA A 214 12.42 -0.81 16.65
C ALA A 214 13.67 0.07 16.79
N VAL A 215 14.86 -0.45 16.44
CA VAL A 215 16.12 0.31 16.38
C VAL A 215 16.03 1.36 15.27
N LYS A 216 15.48 1.03 14.11
CA LYS A 216 15.20 2.00 13.03
C LYS A 216 14.22 3.09 13.49
N ARG A 217 13.16 2.74 14.24
CA ARG A 217 12.24 3.70 14.89
C ARG A 217 12.94 4.64 15.88
N SER A 218 13.92 4.14 16.63
CA SER A 218 14.70 4.95 17.59
C SER A 218 15.68 5.89 16.88
N LEU A 219 16.34 5.42 15.82
CA LEU A 219 17.26 6.23 15.01
C LEU A 219 16.54 7.34 14.26
N ASP A 220 15.36 7.09 13.70
CA ASP A 220 14.56 8.12 13.03
C ASP A 220 14.06 9.19 14.02
N ARG A 221 13.71 8.82 15.26
CA ARG A 221 13.36 9.76 16.35
C ARG A 221 14.55 10.60 16.83
N ILE A 222 15.75 10.04 16.83
CA ILE A 222 16.98 10.76 17.18
C ILE A 222 17.37 11.72 16.04
N ARG A 223 17.15 11.33 14.78
CA ARG A 223 17.44 12.15 13.60
C ARG A 223 16.46 13.32 13.44
N THR A 224 15.20 13.17 13.87
CA THR A 224 14.25 14.30 13.94
C THR A 224 14.51 15.23 15.11
N LYS A 225 14.96 14.74 16.27
CA LYS A 225 15.35 15.58 17.42
C LYS A 225 16.63 16.40 17.24
N LYS A 226 17.47 16.07 16.26
CA LYS A 226 18.71 16.81 15.94
C LYS A 226 18.53 17.96 14.93
N LYS A 227 17.31 18.15 14.43
CA LYS A 227 16.96 19.19 13.44
C LYS A 227 16.11 20.32 14.01
N ASP A 228 15.80 20.28 15.30
CA ASP A 228 15.31 21.41 16.10
C ASP A 228 16.47 21.92 16.97
#